data_AF-A0A2D6E1B1-F1
#
_entry.id   AF-A0A2D6E1B1-F1
#
_cell.length_a   1.000
_cell.length_b   1.000
_cell.length_c   1.000
_cell.angle_alpha   90.00
_cell.angle_beta   90.00
_cell.angle_gamma   90.00
#
_symmetry.space_group_name_H-M   'P 1'
#
loop_
_entity.id
_entity.type
_entity.pdbx_description
1 polymer ?
#
loop_
_entity_poly.entity_id
_entity_poly.type
_entity_poly.pdbx_seq_one_letter_code
_entity_poly.pdbx_strand_id
1 'polypeptide(L)'
;MIGILKGSLDNKDKDFFAVHSLNQLSKTKNSSCLFCDNISDNFVLPLQTNVLQRTHMFNFNGIIICDDLMLSQDLLYATYAKKRFIYLYHLDWPYIQGLKFGHLKRVLLHESIELIARNEGHYQLIEHLFKKPRYIMAEWDYSTLIEIDENE
;
A
#
# COMPACT_ATOMS: atom_id res chain seq x y z
N MET A 1 -11.52 8.27 -1.24
CA MET A 1 -10.79 8.25 0.04
C MET A 1 -9.85 7.06 0.04
N ILE A 2 -8.58 7.30 0.35
CA ILE A 2 -7.53 6.28 0.36
C ILE A 2 -7.26 5.81 1.80
N GLY A 3 -7.15 4.50 1.97
CA GLY A 3 -6.67 3.86 3.19
C GLY A 3 -5.34 3.16 2.92
N ILE A 4 -4.30 3.51 3.66
CA ILE A 4 -3.00 2.85 3.56
C ILE A 4 -2.91 1.76 4.62
N LEU A 5 -2.63 0.52 4.22
CA LEU A 5 -2.46 -0.61 5.12
C LEU A 5 -0.96 -0.88 5.35
N LYS A 6 -0.52 -0.77 6.61
CA LYS A 6 0.84 -1.09 7.04
C LYS A 6 0.79 -1.96 8.29
N GLY A 7 1.76 -2.85 8.48
CA GLY A 7 1.82 -3.69 9.69
C GLY A 7 2.23 -2.87 10.91
N SER A 8 3.45 -2.36 10.85
CA SER A 8 3.97 -1.37 11.79
C SER A 8 4.43 -0.13 11.04
N LEU A 9 4.37 1.02 11.72
CA LEU A 9 5.13 2.20 11.32
C LEU A 9 6.43 2.26 12.12
N ASP A 10 7.55 2.11 11.43
CA ASP A 10 8.89 2.24 12.01
C ASP A 10 9.70 3.32 11.28
N ASN A 11 10.91 3.63 11.74
CA ASN A 11 11.83 4.55 11.04
C ASN A 11 12.50 3.87 9.82
N LYS A 12 11.69 3.28 8.95
CA LYS A 12 12.10 2.70 7.66
C LYS A 12 11.83 3.70 6.55
N ASP A 13 12.63 3.62 5.49
CA ASP A 13 12.53 4.47 4.30
C ASP A 13 11.10 4.56 3.75
N LYS A 14 10.49 3.39 3.46
CA LYS A 14 9.12 3.31 2.94
C LYS A 14 8.05 3.89 3.87
N ASP A 15 8.27 3.84 5.19
CA ASP A 15 7.32 4.34 6.19
C ASP A 15 7.45 5.85 6.34
N PHE A 16 8.68 6.36 6.33
CA PHE A 16 8.97 7.78 6.31
C PHE A 16 8.32 8.46 5.11
N PHE A 17 8.57 7.94 3.90
CA PHE A 17 8.00 8.50 2.67
C PHE A 17 6.48 8.38 2.61
N ALA A 18 5.91 7.25 3.04
CA ALA A 18 4.45 7.09 3.12
C ALA A 18 3.83 8.16 4.01
N VAL A 19 4.34 8.36 5.22
CA VAL A 19 3.80 9.35 6.16
C VAL A 19 4.04 10.78 5.68
N HIS A 20 5.22 11.07 5.13
CA HIS A 20 5.52 12.38 4.56
C HIS A 20 4.49 12.76 3.49
N SER A 21 4.21 11.85 2.55
CA SER A 21 3.23 12.07 1.48
C SER A 21 1.79 12.11 2.01
N LEU A 22 1.43 11.29 3.00
CA LEU A 22 0.12 11.37 3.66
C LEU A 22 -0.11 12.73 4.34
N ASN A 23 0.92 13.30 4.97
CA ASN A 23 0.85 14.62 5.58
C ASN A 23 0.79 15.75 4.54
N GLN A 24 1.30 15.54 3.33
CA GLN A 24 1.08 16.46 2.22
C GLN A 24 -0.36 16.34 1.71
N LEU A 25 -0.85 15.11 1.56
CA LEU A 25 -2.21 14.82 1.10
C LEU A 25 -3.28 15.39 2.05
N SER A 26 -3.04 15.37 3.37
CA SER A 26 -3.97 15.93 4.36
C SER A 26 -4.16 17.45 4.24
N LYS A 27 -3.26 18.17 3.54
CA LYS A 27 -3.38 19.60 3.24
C LYS A 27 -4.19 19.87 1.97
N THR A 28 -4.59 18.83 1.26
CA THR A 28 -5.41 18.90 0.05
C THR A 28 -6.88 18.61 0.38
N LYS A 29 -7.73 18.48 -0.64
CA LYS A 29 -9.14 18.08 -0.46
C LYS A 29 -9.30 16.56 -0.30
N ASN A 30 -8.28 15.78 -0.66
CA ASN A 30 -8.33 14.33 -0.65
C ASN A 30 -8.15 13.82 0.78
N SER A 31 -9.13 13.03 1.24
CA SER A 31 -9.09 12.41 2.56
C SER A 31 -8.31 11.11 2.51
N SER A 32 -7.47 10.89 3.52
CA SER A 32 -6.72 9.65 3.71
C SER A 32 -6.82 9.13 5.13
N CYS A 33 -6.50 7.86 5.32
CA CYS A 33 -6.29 7.25 6.62
C CYS A 33 -5.20 6.19 6.56
N LEU A 34 -4.65 5.88 7.72
CA LEU A 34 -3.66 4.83 7.91
C LEU A 34 -4.26 3.72 8.78
N PHE A 35 -4.16 2.48 8.32
CA PHE A 35 -4.46 1.26 9.06
C PHE A 35 -3.16 0.60 9.50
N CYS A 36 -2.93 0.48 10.81
CA CYS A 36 -1.77 -0.23 11.34
C CYS A 36 -2.04 -0.89 12.69
N ASP A 37 -1.23 -1.91 13.03
CA ASP A 37 -1.30 -2.58 14.34
C ASP A 37 -0.46 -1.84 15.38
N ASN A 38 0.68 -1.29 14.98
CA ASN A 38 1.61 -0.60 15.88
C ASN A 38 2.29 0.60 15.22
N ILE A 39 2.59 1.63 16.01
CA ILE A 39 3.48 2.74 15.63
C ILE A 39 4.62 2.77 16.62
N SER A 40 5.85 2.80 16.12
CA SER A 40 7.02 2.93 16.97
C SER A 40 6.97 4.20 17.81
N ASP A 41 7.20 4.08 19.13
CA ASP A 41 7.24 5.22 20.05
C ASP A 41 8.25 6.30 19.64
N ASN A 42 9.27 5.91 18.88
CA ASN A 42 10.33 6.78 18.38
C ASN A 42 10.15 7.17 16.90
N PHE A 43 8.94 7.01 16.34
CA PHE A 43 8.69 7.37 14.95
C PHE A 43 8.87 8.88 14.73
N VAL A 44 9.70 9.24 13.74
CA VAL A 44 10.25 10.61 13.64
C VAL A 44 9.29 11.66 13.07
N LEU A 45 8.24 11.24 12.35
CA LEU A 45 7.31 12.16 11.70
C LEU A 45 6.00 12.28 12.47
N PRO A 46 5.39 13.48 12.54
CA PRO A 46 4.04 13.63 13.04
C PRO A 46 3.04 12.95 12.10
N LEU A 47 1.97 12.39 12.65
CA LEU A 47 0.89 11.79 11.87
C LEU A 47 -0.26 12.81 11.77
N GLN A 48 -0.45 13.39 10.59
CA GLN A 48 -1.51 14.38 10.30
C GLN A 48 -2.71 13.75 9.58
N THR A 49 -2.80 12.42 9.61
CA THR A 49 -3.89 11.63 9.05
C THR A 49 -4.53 10.79 10.15
N ASN A 50 -5.76 10.33 9.93
CA ASN A 50 -6.42 9.46 10.88
C ASN A 50 -5.73 8.10 10.91
N VAL A 51 -5.27 7.70 12.09
CA VAL A 51 -4.70 6.37 12.32
C VAL A 51 -5.78 5.49 12.95
N LEU A 52 -6.01 4.34 12.35
CA LEU A 52 -7.00 3.35 12.75
C LEU A 52 -6.32 2.00 12.96
N GLN A 53 -6.89 1.18 13.85
CA GLN A 53 -6.47 -0.21 13.99
C GLN A 53 -6.67 -0.96 12.68
N ARG A 54 -5.76 -1.88 12.33
CA ARG A 54 -5.80 -2.64 11.08
C ARG A 54 -7.16 -3.30 10.81
N THR A 55 -7.82 -3.80 11.84
CA THR A 55 -9.12 -4.47 11.74
C THR A 55 -10.22 -3.59 11.13
N HIS A 56 -10.13 -2.25 11.23
CA HIS A 56 -11.09 -1.35 10.60
C HIS A 56 -11.02 -1.37 9.08
N MET A 57 -9.89 -1.81 8.49
CA MET A 57 -9.73 -1.94 7.05
C MET A 57 -10.82 -2.84 6.43
N PHE A 58 -11.24 -3.90 7.14
CA PHE A 58 -12.24 -4.84 6.61
C PHE A 58 -13.61 -4.20 6.37
N ASN A 59 -13.93 -3.10 7.03
CA ASN A 59 -15.18 -2.36 6.86
C ASN A 59 -15.00 -1.05 6.08
N PHE A 60 -13.81 -0.81 5.52
CA PHE A 60 -13.49 0.44 4.84
C PHE A 60 -14.05 0.46 3.42
N ASN A 61 -14.94 1.42 3.15
CA ASN A 61 -15.50 1.67 1.83
C ASN A 61 -14.70 2.73 1.07
N GLY A 62 -13.57 2.31 0.52
CA GLY A 62 -12.67 3.18 -0.24
C GLY A 62 -11.58 2.40 -0.97
N ILE A 63 -10.51 3.09 -1.35
CA ILE A 63 -9.34 2.47 -2.00
C ILE A 63 -8.36 2.04 -0.91
N ILE A 64 -7.92 0.79 -0.93
CA ILE A 64 -6.90 0.30 0.01
C ILE A 64 -5.59 0.04 -0.73
N ILE A 65 -4.50 0.61 -0.23
CA ILE A 65 -3.14 0.39 -0.75
C ILE A 65 -2.30 -0.25 0.36
N CYS A 66 -1.73 -1.43 0.09
CA CYS A 66 -0.82 -2.11 1.01
C CYS A 66 0.58 -2.23 0.40
N ASP A 67 1.63 -1.94 1.17
CA ASP A 67 3.03 -2.12 0.76
C ASP A 67 3.76 -3.21 1.55
N ASP A 68 3.00 -4.05 2.25
CA ASP A 68 3.52 -5.21 2.97
C ASP A 68 2.98 -6.49 2.32
N LEU A 69 3.88 -7.28 1.76
CA LEU A 69 3.53 -8.52 1.08
C LEU A 69 2.94 -9.58 2.02
N MET A 70 3.32 -9.61 3.29
CA MET A 70 2.73 -10.53 4.27
C MET A 70 1.26 -10.17 4.52
N LEU A 71 0.98 -8.89 4.69
CA LEU A 71 -0.37 -8.36 4.98
C LEU A 71 -1.26 -8.27 3.76
N SER A 72 -0.68 -8.29 2.56
CA SER A 72 -1.44 -8.25 1.31
C SER A 72 -2.49 -9.36 1.19
N GLN A 73 -2.35 -10.47 1.93
CA GLN A 73 -3.37 -11.52 2.02
C GLN A 73 -4.70 -11.00 2.59
N ASP A 74 -4.67 -10.01 3.48
CA ASP A 74 -5.87 -9.42 4.08
C ASP A 74 -6.72 -8.70 3.04
N LEU A 75 -6.13 -8.22 1.94
CA LEU A 75 -6.84 -7.57 0.84
C LEU A 75 -7.84 -8.51 0.15
N LEU A 76 -7.61 -9.83 0.21
CA LEU A 76 -8.58 -10.81 -0.31
C LEU A 76 -9.91 -10.76 0.45
N TYR A 77 -9.88 -10.33 1.72
CA TYR A 77 -11.02 -10.29 2.62
C TYR A 77 -11.54 -8.87 2.88
N ALA A 78 -10.91 -7.84 2.32
CA ALA A 78 -11.42 -6.46 2.35
C ALA A 78 -12.61 -6.29 1.40
N THR A 79 -13.74 -6.88 1.75
CA THR A 79 -14.94 -7.01 0.87
C THR A 79 -15.60 -5.69 0.54
N TYR A 80 -15.54 -4.71 1.45
CA TYR A 80 -16.13 -3.38 1.24
C TYR A 80 -15.20 -2.42 0.49
N ALA A 81 -13.96 -2.83 0.21
CA ALA A 81 -13.01 -2.01 -0.53
C ALA A 81 -13.48 -1.81 -1.97
N LYS A 82 -13.60 -0.56 -2.41
CA LYS A 82 -13.92 -0.20 -3.81
C LYS A 82 -12.83 -0.69 -4.75
N LYS A 83 -11.57 -0.45 -4.39
CA LYS A 83 -10.37 -0.93 -5.08
C LYS A 83 -9.29 -1.32 -4.09
N ARG A 84 -8.43 -2.22 -4.52
CA ARG A 84 -7.35 -2.80 -3.71
C ARG A 84 -6.07 -2.77 -4.54
N PHE A 85 -5.01 -2.26 -3.94
CA PHE A 85 -3.71 -2.15 -4.56
C PHE A 85 -2.65 -2.75 -3.66
N ILE A 86 -1.66 -3.37 -4.29
CA ILE A 86 -0.40 -3.72 -3.66
C ILE A 86 0.68 -2.86 -4.27
N TYR A 87 1.34 -2.09 -3.42
CA TYR A 87 2.48 -1.30 -3.81
C TYR A 87 3.78 -2.07 -3.54
N LEU A 88 4.43 -2.49 -4.62
CA LEU A 88 5.70 -3.20 -4.59
C LEU A 88 6.85 -2.19 -4.51
N TYR A 89 6.97 -1.55 -3.35
CA TYR A 89 7.98 -0.53 -3.05
C TYR A 89 9.41 -1.08 -3.19
N HIS A 90 9.64 -2.27 -2.64
CA HIS A 90 10.85 -3.06 -2.81
C HIS A 90 10.51 -4.42 -3.45
N LEU A 91 11.49 -4.99 -4.17
CA LEU A 91 11.39 -6.31 -4.77
C LEU A 91 11.77 -7.39 -3.74
N ASP A 92 11.10 -7.38 -2.58
CA ASP A 92 11.50 -8.17 -1.41
C ASP A 92 11.06 -9.64 -1.50
N TRP A 93 10.15 -9.98 -2.42
CA TRP A 93 9.59 -11.33 -2.54
C TRP A 93 10.62 -12.47 -2.71
N PRO A 94 11.80 -12.30 -3.33
CA PRO A 94 12.81 -13.37 -3.38
C PRO A 94 13.43 -13.65 -2.01
N TYR A 95 13.38 -12.70 -1.08
CA TYR A 95 14.07 -12.73 0.21
C TYR A 95 13.15 -13.11 1.37
N ILE A 96 11.84 -13.23 1.16
CA ILE A 96 10.90 -13.58 2.23
C ILE A 96 11.06 -15.06 2.60
N GLN A 97 11.86 -15.30 3.65
CA GLN A 97 11.95 -16.62 4.27
C GLN A 97 10.63 -16.96 4.94
N GLY A 98 9.95 -18.00 4.47
CA GLY A 98 8.70 -18.49 5.07
C GLY A 98 7.44 -18.24 4.24
N LEU A 99 7.44 -17.32 3.27
CA LEU A 99 6.39 -17.32 2.25
C LEU A 99 6.81 -18.20 1.07
N LYS A 100 6.13 -19.32 0.91
CA LYS A 100 6.20 -20.06 -0.34
C LYS A 100 5.64 -19.17 -1.45
N PHE A 101 6.31 -19.12 -2.60
CA PHE A 101 5.87 -18.39 -3.80
C PHE A 101 4.38 -18.57 -4.13
N GLY A 102 3.81 -19.75 -3.83
CA GLY A 102 2.38 -20.02 -3.99
C GLY A 102 1.44 -19.08 -3.21
N HIS A 103 1.82 -18.62 -2.02
CA HIS A 103 1.01 -17.68 -1.24
C HIS A 103 1.03 -16.28 -1.87
N LEU A 104 2.19 -15.81 -2.31
CA LEU A 104 2.31 -14.53 -3.03
C LEU A 104 1.54 -14.57 -4.34
N LYS A 105 1.63 -15.68 -5.09
CA LYS A 105 0.95 -15.85 -6.37
C LYS A 105 -0.56 -15.62 -6.24
N ARG A 106 -1.19 -16.11 -5.18
CA ARG A 106 -2.65 -15.96 -4.96
C ARG A 106 -3.08 -14.50 -4.93
N VAL A 107 -2.24 -13.63 -4.36
CA VAL A 107 -2.55 -12.23 -4.17
C VAL A 107 -2.06 -11.38 -5.33
N LEU A 108 -0.81 -11.58 -5.78
CA LEU A 108 -0.20 -10.81 -6.88
C LEU A 108 -0.87 -11.05 -8.23
N LEU A 109 -1.46 -12.23 -8.44
CA LEU A 109 -2.23 -12.55 -9.64
C LEU A 109 -3.74 -12.43 -9.46
N HIS A 110 -4.22 -11.96 -8.31
CA HIS A 110 -5.66 -11.86 -8.08
C HIS A 110 -6.26 -10.79 -9.00
N GLU A 111 -7.37 -11.10 -9.67
CA GLU A 111 -7.99 -10.17 -10.63
C GLU A 111 -8.48 -8.88 -9.96
N SER A 112 -8.95 -8.97 -8.71
CA SER A 112 -9.50 -7.82 -7.99
C SER A 112 -8.48 -6.96 -7.24
N ILE A 113 -7.19 -7.29 -7.31
CA ILE A 113 -6.12 -6.57 -6.60
C ILE A 113 -5.11 -6.07 -7.62
N GLU A 114 -5.01 -4.77 -7.81
CA GLU A 114 -4.07 -4.19 -8.77
C GLU A 114 -2.68 -4.01 -8.17
N LEU A 115 -1.66 -3.88 -9.03
CA LEU A 115 -0.27 -3.70 -8.60
C LEU A 115 0.20 -2.27 -8.91
N ILE A 116 1.03 -1.73 -8.04
CA ILE A 116 1.74 -0.46 -8.22
C ILE A 116 3.24 -0.75 -8.17
N ALA A 117 3.98 -0.27 -9.16
CA ALA A 117 5.44 -0.37 -9.22
C ALA A 117 6.09 0.92 -8.73
N ARG A 118 7.30 0.86 -8.18
CA ARG A 118 8.02 2.07 -7.72
C ARG A 118 8.61 2.89 -8.88
N ASN A 119 9.06 2.21 -9.92
CA ASN A 119 9.73 2.82 -11.08
C ASN A 119 9.56 1.92 -12.30
N GLU A 120 10.01 2.40 -13.46
CA GLU A 120 9.92 1.68 -14.73
C GLU A 120 10.66 0.33 -14.72
N GLY A 121 11.80 0.24 -14.05
CA GLY A 121 12.53 -1.02 -13.92
C GLY A 121 11.75 -2.07 -13.11
N HIS A 122 11.13 -1.66 -11.99
CA HIS A 122 10.23 -2.52 -11.22
C HIS A 122 9.02 -2.89 -12.06
N TYR A 123 8.46 -1.95 -12.82
CA TYR A 123 7.28 -2.16 -13.64
C TYR A 123 7.48 -3.32 -14.62
N GLN A 124 8.56 -3.26 -15.41
CA GLN A 124 8.89 -4.28 -16.40
C GLN A 124 9.12 -5.65 -15.77
N LEU A 125 9.81 -5.69 -14.63
CA LEU A 125 10.05 -6.94 -13.92
C LEU A 125 8.75 -7.55 -13.37
N ILE A 126 7.89 -6.74 -12.76
CA ILE A 126 6.60 -7.18 -12.20
C ILE A 126 5.68 -7.67 -13.32
N GLU A 127 5.60 -6.94 -14.43
CA GLU A 127 4.80 -7.34 -15.60
C GLU A 127 5.24 -8.70 -16.15
N HIS A 128 6.55 -8.96 -16.19
CA HIS A 128 7.08 -10.23 -16.70
C HIS A 128 6.81 -11.42 -15.77
N LEU A 129 6.82 -11.21 -14.45
CA LEU A 129 6.68 -12.28 -13.46
C LEU A 129 5.24 -12.51 -13.00
N PHE A 130 4.43 -11.46 -13.01
CA PHE A 130 3.10 -11.47 -12.43
C PHE A 130 2.05 -10.96 -13.43
N LYS A 131 1.62 -9.71 -13.26
CA LYS A 131 0.70 -9.02 -14.16
C LYS A 131 1.11 -7.56 -14.26
N LYS A 132 0.67 -6.91 -15.33
CA LYS A 132 0.97 -5.52 -15.62
C LYS A 132 0.54 -4.62 -14.45
N PRO A 133 1.47 -3.88 -13.82
CA PRO A 133 1.11 -2.88 -12.83
C PRO A 133 0.25 -1.79 -13.46
N ARG A 134 -0.70 -1.26 -12.68
CA ARG A 134 -1.62 -0.22 -13.16
C ARG A 134 -0.99 1.17 -13.07
N TYR A 135 -0.16 1.38 -12.05
CA TYR A 135 0.50 2.65 -11.79
C TYR A 135 1.99 2.46 -11.52
N ILE A 136 2.76 3.52 -11.79
CA ILE A 136 4.12 3.70 -11.29
C ILE A 136 4.06 4.84 -10.28
N MET A 137 4.41 4.56 -9.03
CA MET A 137 4.41 5.54 -7.94
C MET A 137 5.79 5.59 -7.32
N ALA A 138 6.57 6.62 -7.65
CA ALA A 138 7.89 6.81 -7.05
C ALA A 138 7.74 7.20 -5.58
N GLU A 139 8.28 6.41 -4.67
CA GLU A 139 8.46 6.78 -3.25
C GLU A 139 7.21 7.34 -2.57
N TRP A 140 6.06 6.71 -2.79
CA TRP A 140 4.77 7.18 -2.24
C TRP A 140 4.39 8.59 -2.70
N ASP A 141 4.79 9.02 -3.91
CA ASP A 141 4.44 10.33 -4.46
C ASP A 141 2.94 10.65 -4.29
N TYR A 142 2.66 11.74 -3.58
CA TYR A 142 1.30 12.13 -3.24
C TYR A 142 0.49 12.55 -4.46
N SER A 143 1.14 13.01 -5.53
CA SER A 143 0.47 13.38 -6.78
C SER A 143 -0.15 12.14 -7.44
N THR A 144 0.59 11.04 -7.45
CA THR A 144 0.11 9.73 -7.91
C THR A 144 -1.01 9.20 -7.00
N LEU A 145 -0.96 9.45 -5.68
CA LEU A 145 -2.07 9.10 -4.79
C LEU A 145 -3.36 9.87 -5.11
N ILE A 146 -3.25 11.15 -5.46
CA ILE A 146 -4.41 11.96 -5.91
C ILE A 146 -4.96 11.39 -7.22
N GLU A 147 -4.09 11.07 -8.19
CA GLU A 147 -4.49 10.46 -9.45
C GLU A 147 -5.27 9.14 -9.23
N ILE A 148 -4.82 8.30 -8.30
CA ILE A 148 -5.50 7.05 -7.94
C ILE A 148 -6.87 7.34 -7.29
N ASP A 149 -6.97 8.34 -6.41
CA ASP A 149 -8.25 8.68 -5.75
C ASP A 149 -9.30 9.24 -6.73
N GLU A 150 -8.86 9.92 -7.79
CA GLU A 150 -9.73 10.55 -8.78
C GLU A 150 -10.19 9.58 -9.89
N ASN A 151 -9.35 8.61 -10.26
CA ASN A 151 -9.59 7.73 -11.41
C ASN A 151 -10.22 6.37 -11.07
N GLU A 152 -10.30 6.00 -9.80
CA GLU A 152 -10.84 4.70 -9.34
C GLU A 152 -12.19 4.82 -8.63
#